data_AF-A0A822DT57-F1
#
_entry.id   AF-A0A822DT57-F1
#
_cell.length_a   1.000
_cell.length_b   1.000
_cell.length_c   1.000
_cell.angle_alpha   90.00
_cell.angle_beta   90.00
_cell.angle_gamma   90.00
#
_symmetry.space_group_name_H-M   'P 1'
#
loop_
_entity.id
_entity.type
_entity.pdbx_description
1 polymer ?
#
loop_
_entity_poly.entity_id
_entity_poly.type
_entity_poly.pdbx_seq_one_letter_code
_entity_poly.pdbx_strand_id
1 'polypeptide(L)'
;MLRENDVIHIHLPRLGIAFRYNTRDNIITSREYSDMYIDENQWFGTLTGLTSGLILSPIAVINETNKHYSCRKLIVPFGQVQAIKKSDHNHQIVTIERKSTSTSFLHQYFVFVLNDRLRILQPTDSPTGWLYLALLHAMTSHPLLDQYTGMTGMERSFQLLHSAGCWSDQPYDSITRNILLQIATISPKVNFYPEHLT
;
A
#
# COMPACT_ATOMS: atom_id res chain seq x y z
N MET A 1 -34.30 -14.81 -20.33
CA MET A 1 -34.66 -13.58 -19.60
C MET A 1 -33.69 -13.43 -18.43
N LEU A 2 -32.66 -12.59 -18.57
CA LEU A 2 -31.72 -12.26 -17.49
C LEU A 2 -32.42 -11.26 -16.56
N ARG A 3 -32.61 -11.60 -15.28
CA ARG A 3 -33.20 -10.67 -14.31
C ARG A 3 -32.16 -9.61 -13.94
N GLU A 4 -32.51 -8.34 -14.08
CA GLU A 4 -31.67 -7.15 -13.81
C GLU A 4 -31.27 -6.93 -12.33
N ASN A 5 -31.57 -7.85 -11.40
CA ASN A 5 -31.44 -7.61 -9.95
C ASN A 5 -30.33 -8.42 -9.24
N ASP A 6 -29.45 -9.10 -9.96
CA ASP A 6 -28.41 -9.96 -9.33
C ASP A 6 -27.04 -9.28 -9.16
N VAL A 7 -26.91 -8.02 -9.58
CA VAL A 7 -25.65 -7.27 -9.50
C VAL A 7 -25.86 -5.93 -8.82
N ILE A 8 -25.13 -5.70 -7.73
CA ILE A 8 -25.10 -4.42 -7.00
C ILE A 8 -23.83 -3.68 -7.37
N HIS A 9 -23.95 -2.41 -7.77
CA HIS A 9 -22.82 -1.54 -8.06
C HIS A 9 -22.36 -0.82 -6.80
N ILE A 10 -21.08 -0.97 -6.48
CA ILE A 10 -20.44 -0.33 -5.32
C ILE A 10 -19.45 0.70 -5.84
N HIS A 11 -19.57 1.93 -5.37
CA HIS A 11 -18.68 3.03 -5.76
C HIS A 11 -17.92 3.53 -4.54
N LEU A 12 -16.61 3.79 -4.70
CA LEU A 12 -15.79 4.52 -3.74
C LEU A 12 -15.40 5.87 -4.36
N PRO A 13 -16.27 6.90 -4.28
CA PRO A 13 -16.09 8.14 -5.04
C PRO A 13 -14.78 8.87 -4.74
N ARG A 14 -14.30 8.77 -3.49
CA ARG A 14 -13.05 9.40 -3.04
C ARG A 14 -11.78 8.80 -3.66
N LEU A 15 -11.88 7.60 -4.21
CA LEU A 15 -10.78 6.90 -4.87
C LEU A 15 -11.01 6.76 -6.37
N GLY A 16 -12.20 7.11 -6.87
CA GLY A 16 -12.58 6.90 -8.26
C GLY A 16 -12.67 5.43 -8.69
N ILE A 17 -12.71 4.48 -7.75
CA ILE A 17 -12.81 3.04 -8.05
C ILE A 17 -14.22 2.53 -7.82
N ALA A 18 -14.63 1.54 -8.62
CA ALA A 18 -15.90 0.87 -8.47
C ALA A 18 -15.76 -0.65 -8.50
N PHE A 19 -16.75 -1.30 -7.92
CA PHE A 19 -16.87 -2.74 -7.82
C PHE A 19 -18.27 -3.19 -8.22
N ARG A 20 -18.39 -4.48 -8.52
CA ARG A 20 -19.66 -5.17 -8.78
C ARG A 20 -19.79 -6.32 -7.80
N TYR A 21 -20.85 -6.32 -7.00
CA TYR A 21 -21.20 -7.43 -6.16
C TYR A 21 -22.19 -8.33 -6.89
N ASN A 22 -21.79 -9.57 -7.15
CA ASN A 22 -22.67 -10.59 -7.72
C ASN A 22 -23.31 -11.38 -6.57
N THR A 23 -24.62 -11.26 -6.42
CA THR A 23 -25.38 -11.87 -5.31
C THR A 23 -25.43 -13.38 -5.37
N ARG A 24 -25.24 -13.98 -6.56
CA ARG A 24 -25.26 -15.44 -6.74
C ARG A 24 -23.97 -16.10 -6.26
N ASP A 25 -22.86 -15.50 -6.61
CA ASP A 25 -21.54 -16.05 -6.30
C ASP A 25 -20.97 -15.48 -4.99
N ASN A 26 -21.65 -14.49 -4.40
CA ASN A 26 -21.22 -13.75 -3.20
C ASN A 26 -19.83 -13.12 -3.33
N ILE A 27 -19.46 -12.70 -4.54
CA ILE A 27 -18.14 -12.14 -4.85
C ILE A 27 -18.25 -10.67 -5.25
N ILE A 28 -17.34 -9.84 -4.75
CA ILE A 28 -17.18 -8.44 -5.15
C ILE A 28 -16.01 -8.33 -6.14
N THR A 29 -16.30 -8.12 -7.42
CA THR A 29 -15.29 -7.97 -8.47
C THR A 29 -14.91 -6.52 -8.69
N SER A 30 -13.63 -6.27 -8.98
CA SER A 30 -13.13 -4.95 -9.32
C SER A 30 -13.50 -4.58 -10.75
N ARG A 31 -13.91 -3.33 -10.97
CA ARG A 31 -14.12 -2.82 -12.34
C ARG A 31 -12.82 -2.42 -13.01
N GLU A 32 -11.87 -1.88 -12.24
CA GLU A 32 -10.63 -1.30 -12.80
C GLU A 32 -9.50 -2.32 -12.91
N TYR A 33 -9.62 -3.44 -12.19
CA TYR A 33 -8.70 -4.56 -12.25
C TYR A 33 -9.47 -5.81 -12.66
N SER A 34 -9.48 -6.10 -13.96
CA SER A 34 -10.11 -7.30 -14.52
C SER A 34 -9.58 -8.57 -13.84
N ASP A 35 -10.44 -9.58 -13.76
CA ASP A 35 -10.14 -10.89 -13.16
C ASP A 35 -9.69 -10.84 -11.69
N MET A 36 -10.03 -9.76 -10.98
CA MET A 36 -9.71 -9.57 -9.57
C MET A 36 -10.97 -9.34 -8.74
N TYR A 37 -11.00 -9.91 -7.55
CA TYR A 37 -12.06 -9.73 -6.56
C TYR A 37 -11.51 -9.26 -5.21
N ILE A 38 -12.35 -8.65 -4.38
CA ILE A 38 -11.97 -8.28 -3.01
C ILE A 38 -11.76 -9.55 -2.19
N ASP A 39 -10.55 -9.76 -1.69
CA ASP A 39 -10.22 -10.93 -0.87
C ASP A 39 -11.02 -10.88 0.45
N GLU A 40 -11.57 -12.00 0.91
CA GLU A 40 -12.21 -12.04 2.23
C GLU A 40 -11.17 -11.86 3.35
N ASN A 41 -9.96 -12.36 3.13
CA ASN A 41 -8.83 -12.16 4.01
C ASN A 41 -8.06 -10.90 3.62
N GLN A 42 -8.38 -9.80 4.28
CA GLN A 42 -7.71 -8.51 4.10
C GLN A 42 -6.36 -8.39 4.83
N TRP A 43 -5.85 -9.47 5.43
CA TRP A 43 -4.52 -9.49 6.02
C TRP A 43 -3.45 -9.84 4.98
N PHE A 44 -2.50 -8.93 4.77
CA PHE A 44 -1.43 -9.09 3.79
C PHE A 44 -0.07 -9.44 4.41
N GLY A 45 0.02 -9.53 5.74
CA GLY A 45 1.23 -9.97 6.47
C GLY A 45 2.43 -9.02 6.38
N THR A 46 2.30 -7.91 5.65
CA THR A 46 3.28 -6.83 5.59
C THR A 46 2.73 -5.47 6.01
N LEU A 47 3.58 -4.43 6.04
CA LEU A 47 3.28 -3.06 6.49
C LEU A 47 2.57 -3.06 7.86
N THR A 48 3.08 -3.85 8.80
CA THR A 48 2.48 -4.05 10.12
C THR A 48 2.13 -2.72 10.80
N GLY A 49 0.86 -2.58 11.18
CA GLY A 49 0.29 -1.37 11.77
C GLY A 49 -0.49 -0.50 10.78
N LEU A 50 -0.34 -0.69 9.46
CA LEU A 50 -1.12 0.02 8.46
C LEU A 50 -2.59 -0.38 8.51
N THR A 51 -3.47 0.60 8.69
CA THR A 51 -4.92 0.41 8.84
C THR A 51 -5.71 0.65 7.56
N SER A 52 -5.04 1.15 6.50
CA SER A 52 -5.68 1.57 5.26
C SER A 52 -5.13 0.76 4.10
N GLY A 53 -5.93 -0.17 3.58
CA GLY A 53 -5.59 -1.00 2.44
C GLY A 53 -6.75 -1.87 2.01
N LEU A 54 -6.80 -2.23 0.74
CA LEU A 54 -7.77 -3.18 0.19
C LEU A 54 -7.02 -4.19 -0.69
N ILE A 55 -7.04 -5.46 -0.29
CA ILE A 55 -6.48 -6.57 -1.05
C ILE A 55 -7.49 -7.02 -2.09
N LEU A 56 -6.99 -7.17 -3.32
CA LEU A 56 -7.64 -7.87 -4.41
C LEU A 56 -6.88 -9.14 -4.75
N SER A 57 -7.61 -10.23 -4.97
CA SER A 57 -7.07 -11.53 -5.34
C SER A 57 -7.57 -11.96 -6.71
N PRO A 58 -6.79 -12.74 -7.49
CA PRO A 58 -7.23 -13.22 -8.80
C PRO A 58 -8.41 -14.19 -8.67
N ILE A 59 -9.42 -14.04 -9.52
CA ILE A 59 -10.62 -14.91 -9.54
C ILE A 59 -10.23 -16.37 -9.82
N ALA A 60 -9.16 -16.62 -10.59
CA ALA A 60 -8.64 -17.97 -10.84
C ALA A 60 -8.36 -18.77 -9.55
N VAL A 61 -7.99 -18.09 -8.45
CA VAL A 61 -7.72 -18.72 -7.15
C VAL A 61 -8.98 -19.30 -6.49
N ILE A 62 -10.17 -18.82 -6.86
CA ILE A 62 -11.44 -19.41 -6.42
C ILE A 62 -11.65 -20.77 -7.09
N ASN A 63 -11.22 -20.89 -8.36
CA ASN A 63 -11.49 -22.05 -9.20
C ASN A 63 -10.36 -23.09 -9.15
N GLU A 64 -9.15 -22.70 -8.74
CA GLU A 64 -7.98 -23.57 -8.71
C GLU A 64 -7.45 -23.77 -7.29
N THR A 65 -7.04 -25.00 -6.97
CA THR A 65 -6.46 -25.36 -5.66
C THR A 65 -5.06 -24.78 -5.41
N ASN A 66 -4.41 -24.20 -6.42
CA ASN A 66 -3.07 -23.62 -6.32
C ASN A 66 -3.10 -22.15 -5.84
N LYS A 67 -3.54 -21.94 -4.59
CA LYS A 67 -3.47 -20.64 -3.88
C LYS A 67 -2.06 -20.05 -3.77
N HIS A 68 -1.01 -20.85 -4.00
CA HIS A 68 0.36 -20.48 -3.66
C HIS A 68 1.09 -19.56 -4.66
N TYR A 69 0.54 -19.37 -5.86
CA TYR A 69 1.22 -18.60 -6.92
C TYR A 69 0.39 -17.41 -7.42
N SER A 70 -0.45 -16.83 -6.56
CA SER A 70 -1.25 -15.66 -6.92
C SER A 70 -0.46 -14.37 -6.83
N CYS A 71 -0.62 -13.51 -7.84
CA CYS A 71 -0.23 -12.11 -7.77
C CYS A 71 -1.44 -11.31 -7.27
N ARG A 72 -1.51 -11.07 -5.97
CA ARG A 72 -2.56 -10.23 -5.36
C ARG A 72 -2.20 -8.75 -5.54
N LYS A 73 -3.19 -7.86 -5.44
CA LYS A 73 -2.99 -6.41 -5.50
C LYS A 73 -3.43 -5.78 -4.19
N LEU A 74 -2.64 -4.89 -3.63
CA LEU A 74 -3.00 -4.07 -2.49
C LEU A 74 -3.20 -2.64 -2.97
N ILE A 75 -4.43 -2.16 -2.86
CA ILE A 75 -4.80 -0.77 -3.09
C ILE A 75 -4.60 -0.02 -1.76
N VAL A 76 -3.76 1.00 -1.78
CA VAL A 76 -3.53 1.88 -0.62
C VAL A 76 -3.92 3.31 -0.99
N PRO A 77 -4.84 3.95 -0.25
CA PRO A 77 -5.19 5.34 -0.50
C PRO A 77 -3.96 6.25 -0.38
N PHE A 78 -3.90 7.32 -1.17
CA PHE A 78 -2.81 8.29 -1.06
C PHE A 78 -3.14 9.41 -0.08
N GLY A 79 -2.20 9.77 0.77
CA GLY A 79 -2.32 10.85 1.73
C GLY A 79 -1.10 10.99 2.64
N GLN A 80 -1.19 11.86 3.63
CA GLN A 80 -0.16 12.06 4.63
C GLN A 80 -0.12 10.86 5.58
N VAL A 81 1.05 10.24 5.74
CA VAL A 81 1.22 9.05 6.58
C VAL A 81 1.53 9.50 8.01
N GLN A 82 0.77 9.00 8.97
CA GLN A 82 0.94 9.31 10.38
C GLN A 82 1.07 8.01 11.18
N ALA A 83 2.01 7.99 12.12
CA ALA A 83 2.17 6.90 13.07
C ALA A 83 1.73 7.37 14.46
N ILE A 84 0.83 6.62 15.08
CA ILE A 84 0.32 6.87 16.43
C ILE A 84 0.68 5.66 17.27
N LYS A 85 1.40 5.88 18.38
CA LYS A 85 1.62 4.85 19.40
C LYS A 85 0.42 4.83 20.33
N LYS A 86 -0.34 3.74 20.35
CA LYS A 86 -1.37 3.51 21.38
C LYS A 86 -0.78 2.68 22.51
N SER A 87 -1.13 3.01 23.75
CA SER A 87 -0.68 2.31 24.95
C SER A 87 -1.12 0.85 25.00
N ASP A 88 -2.24 0.53 24.35
CA ASP A 88 -2.88 -0.80 24.34
C ASP A 88 -2.38 -1.71 23.21
N HIS A 89 -1.44 -1.26 22.37
CA HIS A 89 -0.94 -2.04 21.23
C HIS A 89 0.58 -2.14 21.27
N ASN A 90 1.12 -3.34 21.02
CA ASN A 90 2.56 -3.60 21.03
C ASN A 90 3.27 -3.07 19.77
N HIS A 91 2.53 -2.52 18.80
CA HIS A 91 3.06 -1.91 17.59
C HIS A 91 2.38 -0.56 17.33
N GLN A 92 3.05 0.32 16.58
CA GLN A 92 2.44 1.57 16.14
C GLN A 92 1.27 1.32 15.19
N ILE A 93 0.30 2.22 15.22
CA ILE A 93 -0.80 2.26 14.26
C ILE A 93 -0.46 3.33 13.22
N VAL A 94 -0.55 2.95 11.96
CA VAL A 94 -0.27 3.82 10.82
C VAL A 94 -1.57 4.12 10.10
N THR A 95 -1.88 5.40 9.99
CA THR A 95 -3.08 5.92 9.33
C THR A 95 -2.69 6.85 8.20
N ILE A 96 -3.53 6.89 7.17
CA ILE A 96 -3.34 7.78 6.02
C ILE A 96 -4.38 8.88 6.08
N GLU A 97 -3.95 10.10 6.39
CA GLU A 97 -4.82 11.27 6.39
C GLU A 97 -4.92 11.85 4.99
N ARG A 98 -6.15 11.88 4.46
CA ARG A 98 -6.45 12.50 3.17
C ARG A 98 -6.95 13.93 3.39
N LYS A 99 -6.26 14.91 2.82
CA LYS A 99 -6.74 16.30 2.82
C LYS A 99 -7.97 16.41 1.93
N SER A 100 -9.12 16.76 2.52
CA SER A 100 -10.44 16.78 1.87
C SER A 100 -10.59 17.82 0.75
N THR A 101 -9.63 18.73 0.58
CA THR A 101 -9.79 19.98 -0.18
C THR A 101 -9.13 19.98 -1.56
N SER A 102 -8.48 18.90 -1.99
CA SER A 102 -7.79 18.89 -3.28
C SER A 102 -8.36 17.79 -4.16
N THR A 103 -9.32 18.19 -5.01
CA THR A 103 -9.78 17.47 -6.20
C THR A 103 -8.68 17.27 -7.27
N SER A 104 -7.40 17.42 -6.91
CA SER A 104 -6.26 17.55 -7.83
C SER A 104 -5.03 16.74 -7.41
N PHE A 105 -5.17 15.72 -6.55
CA PHE A 105 -4.09 14.74 -6.48
C PHE A 105 -4.11 13.94 -7.78
N LEU A 106 -3.02 13.99 -8.54
CA LEU A 106 -2.80 13.11 -9.70
C LEU A 106 -2.98 11.63 -9.33
N HIS A 107 -2.70 11.28 -8.06
CA HIS A 107 -2.85 9.94 -7.50
C HIS A 107 -3.84 9.96 -6.33
N GLN A 108 -4.99 9.29 -6.45
CA GLN A 108 -5.94 9.11 -5.35
C GLN A 108 -5.57 7.90 -4.46
N TYR A 109 -4.87 6.94 -5.04
CA TYR A 109 -4.38 5.72 -4.41
C TYR A 109 -3.16 5.20 -5.19
N PHE A 110 -2.43 4.28 -4.58
CA PHE A 110 -1.40 3.48 -5.22
C PHE A 110 -1.80 2.01 -5.21
N VAL A 111 -1.30 1.26 -6.19
CA VAL A 111 -1.44 -0.19 -6.24
C VAL A 111 -0.07 -0.82 -6.07
N PHE A 112 -0.02 -1.80 -5.19
CA PHE A 112 1.16 -2.62 -4.97
C PHE A 112 0.82 -4.06 -5.30
N VAL A 113 1.69 -4.75 -6.01
CA VAL A 113 1.56 -6.18 -6.32
C VAL A 113 2.20 -6.98 -5.19
N LEU A 114 1.42 -7.88 -4.62
CA LEU A 114 1.88 -8.92 -3.72
C LEU A 114 2.20 -10.16 -4.55
N ASN A 115 3.49 -10.47 -4.63
CA ASN A 115 3.95 -11.73 -5.22
C ASN A 115 4.16 -12.75 -4.10
N ASP A 116 3.17 -13.62 -3.88
CA ASP A 116 3.19 -14.59 -2.77
C ASP A 116 4.33 -15.61 -2.89
N ARG A 117 4.78 -15.90 -4.13
CA ARG A 117 5.91 -16.79 -4.40
C ARG A 117 7.24 -16.17 -4.01
N LEU A 118 7.46 -14.92 -4.42
CA LEU A 118 8.70 -14.20 -4.12
C LEU A 118 8.70 -13.60 -2.72
N ARG A 119 7.53 -13.51 -2.08
CA ARG A 119 7.33 -12.83 -0.80
C ARG A 119 7.74 -11.35 -0.85
N ILE A 120 7.39 -10.69 -1.95
CA ILE A 120 7.73 -9.28 -2.20
C ILE A 120 6.45 -8.48 -2.44
N LEU A 121 6.41 -7.28 -1.85
CA LEU A 121 5.48 -6.20 -2.20
C LEU A 121 6.18 -5.22 -3.15
N GLN A 122 5.62 -5.03 -4.34
CA GLN A 122 6.23 -4.22 -5.41
C GLN A 122 5.25 -3.15 -5.93
N PRO A 123 5.73 -1.96 -6.28
CA PRO A 123 4.91 -0.94 -6.93
C PRO A 123 4.68 -1.23 -8.41
N THR A 124 3.53 -0.78 -8.92
CA THR A 124 3.14 -0.87 -10.33
C THR A 124 3.51 0.40 -11.09
N ASP A 125 4.80 0.73 -11.24
CA ASP A 125 5.23 1.53 -12.40
C ASP A 125 5.26 3.09 -12.25
N SER A 126 5.46 3.66 -11.06
CA SER A 126 5.86 5.08 -10.94
C SER A 126 6.90 5.34 -9.85
N PRO A 127 7.91 6.20 -10.08
CA PRO A 127 8.88 6.58 -9.05
C PRO A 127 8.23 7.09 -7.76
N THR A 128 7.14 7.84 -7.90
CA THR A 128 6.30 8.28 -6.77
C THR A 128 5.73 7.10 -5.98
N GLY A 129 5.24 6.06 -6.65
CA GLY A 129 4.73 4.84 -6.01
C GLY A 129 5.81 4.05 -5.28
N TRP A 130 7.02 3.98 -5.85
CA TRP A 130 8.18 3.39 -5.17
C TRP A 130 8.53 4.14 -3.89
N LEU A 131 8.63 5.47 -3.97
CA LEU A 131 8.90 6.33 -2.82
C LEU A 131 7.79 6.25 -1.77
N TYR A 132 6.52 6.17 -2.20
CA TYR A 132 5.40 6.02 -1.28
C TYR A 132 5.45 4.67 -0.55
N LEU A 133 5.74 3.58 -1.26
CA LEU A 133 5.91 2.27 -0.66
C LEU A 133 7.09 2.24 0.33
N ALA A 134 8.20 2.91 -0.02
CA ALA A 134 9.33 3.07 0.87
C ALA A 134 8.94 3.83 2.16
N LEU A 135 8.18 4.92 2.05
CA LEU A 135 7.65 5.64 3.21
C LEU A 135 6.76 4.74 4.07
N LEU A 136 5.85 3.98 3.47
CA LEU A 136 4.96 3.07 4.21
C LEU A 136 5.77 2.01 4.97
N HIS A 137 6.78 1.40 4.34
CA HIS A 137 7.67 0.45 5.02
C HIS A 137 8.50 1.11 6.13
N ALA A 138 9.05 2.32 5.94
CA ALA A 138 9.78 3.02 6.99
C ALA A 138 8.89 3.37 8.19
N MET A 139 7.62 3.66 7.93
CA MET A 139 6.60 3.95 8.93
C MET A 139 5.97 2.69 9.53
N THR A 140 6.32 1.49 9.10
CA THR A 140 5.70 0.25 9.59
C THR A 140 6.77 -0.77 10.01
N SER A 141 6.38 -1.80 10.77
CA SER A 141 7.25 -2.94 11.14
C SER A 141 8.68 -2.58 11.61
N HIS A 142 8.80 -1.88 12.74
CA HIS A 142 10.04 -1.72 13.49
C HIS A 142 9.85 -2.24 14.93
N PRO A 143 10.79 -3.00 15.53
CA PRO A 143 12.04 -3.57 14.99
C PRO A 143 11.88 -5.03 14.48
N LEU A 144 10.66 -5.56 14.46
CA LEU A 144 10.42 -6.97 14.13
C LEU A 144 10.33 -7.20 12.61
N LEU A 145 10.83 -8.36 12.20
CA LEU A 145 10.71 -8.83 10.83
C LEU A 145 9.23 -9.00 10.47
N ASP A 146 8.89 -8.46 9.32
CA ASP A 146 7.61 -8.59 8.66
C ASP A 146 7.37 -10.06 8.29
N GLN A 147 6.21 -10.62 8.65
CA GLN A 147 5.94 -12.04 8.45
C GLN A 147 5.86 -12.43 6.98
N TYR A 148 5.48 -11.49 6.12
CA TYR A 148 5.36 -11.75 4.70
C TYR A 148 6.71 -11.61 4.00
N THR A 149 7.43 -10.51 4.20
CA THR A 149 8.71 -10.26 3.48
C THR A 149 9.95 -10.85 4.16
N GLY A 150 9.88 -11.17 5.46
CA GLY A 150 11.02 -11.60 6.26
C GLY A 150 12.06 -10.50 6.51
N MET A 151 11.72 -9.24 6.22
CA MET A 151 12.58 -8.07 6.41
C MET A 151 11.94 -7.09 7.39
N THR A 152 12.71 -6.25 8.06
CA THR A 152 12.14 -5.10 8.79
C THR A 152 11.62 -4.05 7.81
N GLY A 153 10.69 -3.22 8.27
CA GLY A 153 10.20 -2.10 7.47
C GLY A 153 11.32 -1.12 7.07
N MET A 154 12.30 -0.92 7.96
CA MET A 154 13.49 -0.11 7.67
C MET A 154 14.30 -0.71 6.51
N GLU A 155 14.71 -1.97 6.61
CA GLU A 155 15.53 -2.63 5.57
C GLU A 155 14.83 -2.60 4.21
N ARG A 156 13.52 -2.90 4.20
CA ARG A 156 12.74 -2.89 2.96
C ARG A 156 12.60 -1.49 2.38
N SER A 157 12.42 -0.47 3.23
CA SER A 157 12.40 0.93 2.80
C SER A 157 13.72 1.33 2.15
N PHE A 158 14.85 1.02 2.79
CA PHE A 158 16.18 1.30 2.23
C PHE A 158 16.40 0.60 0.89
N GLN A 159 15.99 -0.67 0.77
CA GLN A 159 16.10 -1.42 -0.48
C GLN A 159 15.30 -0.77 -1.61
N LEU A 160 14.09 -0.28 -1.32
CA LEU A 160 13.26 0.44 -2.29
C LEU A 160 13.90 1.77 -2.70
N LEU A 161 14.40 2.57 -1.75
CA LEU A 161 15.04 3.86 -2.00
C LEU A 161 16.32 3.75 -2.84
N HIS A 162 17.07 2.65 -2.71
CA HIS A 162 18.26 2.36 -3.51
C HIS A 162 17.94 1.73 -4.88
N SER A 163 16.67 1.38 -5.14
CA SER A 163 16.27 0.83 -6.42
C SER A 163 16.20 1.92 -7.49
N ALA A 164 16.61 1.57 -8.71
CA ALA A 164 16.43 2.42 -9.89
C ALA A 164 14.96 2.81 -10.13
N GLY A 165 14.00 2.05 -9.59
CA GLY A 165 12.57 2.37 -9.67
C GLY A 165 12.17 3.68 -8.98
N CYS A 166 12.96 4.14 -7.99
CA CYS A 166 12.73 5.45 -7.34
C CYS A 166 13.31 6.63 -8.14
N TRP A 167 14.15 6.38 -9.15
CA TRP A 167 14.87 7.44 -9.85
C TRP A 167 14.00 8.04 -10.96
N SER A 168 14.18 9.33 -11.19
CA SER A 168 13.48 10.05 -12.26
C SER A 168 14.44 10.91 -13.04
N ASP A 169 14.33 10.88 -14.36
CA ASP A 169 15.07 11.76 -15.29
C ASP A 169 14.44 13.16 -15.40
N GLN A 170 13.37 13.42 -14.64
CA GLN A 170 12.66 14.70 -14.61
C GLN A 170 12.62 15.23 -13.16
N PRO A 171 12.48 16.56 -12.98
CA PRO A 171 12.30 17.12 -11.65
C PRO A 171 11.08 16.52 -10.93
N TYR A 172 11.25 16.16 -9.65
CA TYR A 172 10.16 15.64 -8.84
C TYR A 172 9.04 16.67 -8.67
N ASP A 173 7.80 16.21 -8.90
CA ASP A 173 6.59 16.98 -8.68
C ASP A 173 6.36 17.26 -7.17
N SER A 174 5.36 18.10 -6.87
CA SER A 174 5.05 18.48 -5.50
C SER A 174 4.65 17.29 -4.61
N ILE A 175 3.97 16.30 -5.20
CA ILE A 175 3.56 15.06 -4.53
C ILE A 175 4.79 14.26 -4.11
N THR A 176 5.68 13.98 -5.05
CA THR A 176 6.89 13.20 -4.80
C THR A 176 7.81 13.90 -3.81
N ARG A 177 7.96 15.22 -3.94
CA ARG A 177 8.71 16.03 -2.98
C ARG A 177 8.13 15.92 -1.56
N ASN A 178 6.81 15.93 -1.42
CA ASN A 178 6.18 15.79 -0.10
C ASN A 178 6.45 14.42 0.54
N ILE A 179 6.43 13.34 -0.25
CA ILE A 179 6.80 12.00 0.21
C ILE A 179 8.26 11.98 0.70
N LEU A 180 9.19 12.53 -0.10
CA LEU A 180 10.61 12.63 0.28
C LEU A 180 10.82 13.43 1.56
N LEU A 181 10.09 14.53 1.76
CA LEU A 181 10.14 15.31 3.01
C LEU A 181 9.64 14.51 4.22
N GLN A 182 8.59 13.70 4.06
CA GLN A 182 8.13 12.80 5.12
C GLN A 182 9.20 11.77 5.47
N ILE A 183 9.84 11.15 4.48
CA ILE A 183 10.96 10.21 4.69
C ILE A 183 12.12 10.91 5.39
N ALA A 184 12.52 12.09 4.94
CA ALA A 184 13.60 12.86 5.56
C ALA A 184 13.33 13.21 7.03
N THR A 185 12.05 13.40 7.41
CA THR A 185 11.66 13.73 8.79
C THR A 185 11.87 12.55 9.75
N ILE A 186 11.69 11.31 9.27
CA ILE A 186 11.84 10.09 10.06
C ILE A 186 13.25 9.48 9.96
N SER A 187 14.07 9.96 9.03
CA SER A 187 15.46 9.54 8.89
C SER A 187 16.31 10.00 10.09
N PRO A 188 17.28 9.19 10.53
CA PRO A 188 18.25 9.61 11.53
C PRO A 188 19.00 10.87 11.09
N LYS A 189 19.14 11.84 12.00
CA LYS A 189 19.97 13.03 11.76
C LYS A 189 21.43 12.68 12.05
N VAL A 190 22.31 12.95 11.08
CA VAL A 190 23.76 12.79 11.28
C VAL A 190 24.30 14.06 11.91
N ASN A 191 24.65 13.99 13.20
CA ASN A 191 25.38 15.05 13.89
C ASN A 191 26.84 14.59 14.10
N PHE A 192 27.82 15.42 13.74
CA PHE A 192 29.25 15.06 13.70
C PHE A 192 29.81 14.71 15.09
N TYR A 193 29.33 15.37 16.15
CA TYR A 193 29.59 15.02 17.54
C TYR A 193 28.36 15.40 18.40
N PRO A 194 28.15 14.74 19.55
CA PRO A 194 27.29 15.26 20.60
C PRO A 194 27.72 16.69 20.97
N GLU A 195 26.77 17.60 21.18
CA GLU A 195 27.05 19.02 21.51
C GLU A 195 27.94 19.19 22.75
N HIS A 196 27.98 18.19 23.64
CA HIS A 196 28.82 18.20 24.83
C HIS A 196 30.28 17.77 24.59
N LEU A 197 30.64 17.39 23.36
CA LEU A 197 32.00 17.01 22.94
C LEU A 197 32.62 18.03 21.96
N THR A 198 31.93 19.15 21.72
CA THR A 198 32.38 20.30 20.91
C THR A 198 32.56 21.53 21.80
#